data_AF-A0A2R6DZZ6-F1
#
_entry.id   AF-A0A2R6DZZ6-F1
#
_cell.length_a   1.000
_cell.length_b   1.000
_cell.length_c   1.000
_cell.angle_alpha   90.00
_cell.angle_beta   90.00
_cell.angle_gamma   90.00
#
_symmetry.space_group_name_H-M   'P 1'
#
loop_
_entity.id
_entity.type
_entity.pdbx_description
1 polymer ?
#
loop_
_entity_poly.entity_id
_entity_poly.type
_entity_poly.pdbx_seq_one_letter_code
_entity_poly.pdbx_strand_id
1 'polypeptide(L)'
;MDRHTVLGFALVALLAVTAGCSAEGSLRMEPVDDEGLADEASNDLADQRPGRDSDVVIRSIQNGSATAVDDRPPVDEELPFRYQGRFYDVSYTEAGTEPGYGTGIEMDYNASSVEGEVVDYEELPAVDREALEYMLTRTDMDEDLLEPGYDFGTGTTYTGADAESSVLVSTQEYDAVRYEGETYPIRVESESETLTVYRYESTLVAESAGEYGQQLREDYEFELSDLSDAEREVVDGALNDTNYIEDSDNEGFASLVERFRARDPVEGTDYRGSYVVRYDGQLYWAEMDYGSYVDEDESEGRETPPEETPPPE
;
A
#
# COMPACT_ATOMS: atom_id res chain seq x y z
N MET A 1 43.54 50.87 5.78
CA MET A 1 44.34 49.78 5.19
C MET A 1 44.53 48.77 6.30
N ASP A 2 43.55 47.88 6.39
CA ASP A 2 43.30 47.00 7.53
C ASP A 2 44.03 45.66 7.40
N ARG A 3 44.77 45.38 8.48
CA ARG A 3 44.86 44.17 9.30
C ARG A 3 44.47 42.78 8.74
N HIS A 4 45.22 41.80 9.28
CA HIS A 4 44.88 40.39 9.56
C HIS A 4 45.09 39.40 8.41
N THR A 5 45.43 38.12 8.60
CA THR A 5 46.04 37.26 9.63
C THR A 5 46.21 35.93 8.89
N VAL A 6 47.33 35.23 9.06
CA VAL A 6 47.58 33.91 8.45
C VAL A 6 46.64 32.87 9.07
N LEU A 7 45.82 32.20 8.26
CA LEU A 7 44.99 31.06 8.67
C LEU A 7 45.47 29.79 7.96
N GLY A 8 45.74 28.76 8.75
CA GLY A 8 45.96 27.40 8.27
C GLY A 8 44.65 26.69 7.97
N PHE A 9 44.71 25.66 7.15
CA PHE A 9 43.64 24.67 6.99
C PHE A 9 44.27 23.28 6.99
N ALA A 10 44.07 22.56 8.09
CA ALA A 10 44.24 21.13 8.16
C ALA A 10 42.99 20.49 7.53
N LEU A 11 43.18 19.73 6.47
CA LEU A 11 42.15 18.97 5.78
C LEU A 11 41.96 17.65 6.57
N VAL A 12 40.86 17.54 7.31
CA VAL A 12 40.41 16.26 7.90
C VAL A 12 39.03 15.95 7.34
N ALA A 13 38.92 14.72 6.86
CA ALA A 13 37.82 14.14 6.12
C ALA A 13 36.50 14.09 6.90
N LEU A 14 35.39 14.21 6.17
CA LEU A 14 34.15 13.52 6.50
C LEU A 14 33.56 13.01 5.19
N LEU A 15 33.96 11.80 4.80
CA LEU A 15 33.16 10.99 3.88
C LEU A 15 32.06 10.37 4.74
N ALA A 16 30.92 11.05 4.82
CA ALA A 16 29.70 10.42 5.30
C ALA A 16 29.29 9.38 4.26
N VAL A 17 29.39 8.11 4.65
CA VAL A 17 28.85 6.98 3.91
C VAL A 17 27.33 7.11 3.97
N THR A 18 26.71 7.46 2.84
CA THR A 18 25.27 7.30 2.64
C THR A 18 25.00 5.83 2.34
N ALA A 19 25.06 4.99 3.37
CA ALA A 19 24.29 3.76 3.37
C ALA A 19 22.93 4.15 3.94
N GLY A 20 21.86 4.01 3.16
CA GLY A 20 20.52 4.05 3.71
C GLY A 20 20.40 2.85 4.65
N CYS A 21 20.45 3.10 5.96
CA CYS A 21 20.09 2.10 6.95
C CYS A 21 18.57 1.95 6.87
N SER A 22 18.09 0.80 6.39
CA SER A 22 16.77 0.33 6.81
C SER A 22 16.86 0.12 8.32
N ALA A 23 15.95 0.71 9.10
CA ALA A 23 15.90 0.41 10.53
C ALA A 23 15.64 -1.09 10.74
N GLU A 24 16.21 -1.66 11.80
CA GLU A 24 16.06 -3.08 12.15
C GLU A 24 14.67 -3.37 12.77
N GLY A 25 13.91 -2.32 13.06
CA GLY A 25 12.52 -2.34 13.52
C GLY A 25 12.04 -0.93 13.84
N SER A 26 10.75 -0.76 14.15
CA SER A 26 10.25 0.53 14.64
C SER A 26 9.02 0.39 15.53
N LEU A 27 8.80 1.39 16.38
CA LEU A 27 7.58 1.55 17.16
C LEU A 27 7.12 3.01 17.08
N ARG A 28 5.83 3.21 16.79
CA ARG A 28 5.14 4.49 16.91
C ARG A 28 3.95 4.31 17.85
N MET A 29 3.68 5.29 18.71
CA MET A 29 2.51 5.29 19.60
C MET A 29 1.81 6.64 19.53
N GLU A 30 0.69 6.69 18.82
CA GLU A 30 -0.13 7.90 18.67
C GLU A 30 -1.25 7.90 19.73
N PRO A 31 -1.37 8.94 20.57
CA PRO A 31 -2.46 9.04 21.54
C PRO A 31 -3.80 9.23 20.84
N VAL A 32 -4.78 8.39 21.18
CA VAL A 32 -6.10 8.37 20.55
C VAL A 32 -7.23 8.31 21.58
N ASP A 33 -8.41 8.73 21.17
CA ASP A 33 -9.68 8.41 21.83
C ASP A 33 -10.48 7.39 21.00
N ASP A 34 -11.73 7.09 21.38
CA ASP A 34 -12.54 6.12 20.64
C ASP A 34 -12.83 6.59 19.20
N GLU A 35 -12.95 7.90 18.93
CA GLU A 35 -13.12 8.39 17.56
C GLU A 35 -11.81 8.25 16.77
N GLY A 36 -10.67 8.57 17.37
CA GLY A 36 -9.35 8.36 16.76
C GLY A 36 -9.06 6.88 16.47
N LEU A 37 -9.43 5.96 17.35
CA LEU A 37 -9.30 4.52 17.08
C LEU A 37 -10.11 4.08 15.85
N ALA A 38 -11.33 4.57 15.72
CA ALA A 38 -12.16 4.25 14.58
C ALA A 38 -11.57 4.81 13.28
N ASP A 39 -10.93 5.97 13.34
CA ASP A 39 -10.28 6.58 12.19
C ASP A 39 -9.02 5.80 11.77
N GLU A 40 -8.16 5.41 12.71
CA GLU A 40 -6.96 4.61 12.41
C GLU A 40 -7.30 3.19 11.92
N ALA A 41 -8.33 2.56 12.49
CA ALA A 41 -8.74 1.20 12.16
C ALA A 41 -9.82 1.13 11.06
N SER A 42 -9.84 2.08 10.12
CA SER A 42 -10.80 2.02 9.00
C SER A 42 -10.28 2.60 7.70
N ASN A 43 -10.83 2.10 6.60
CA ASN A 43 -10.60 2.63 5.27
C ASN A 43 -11.58 3.77 4.98
N ASP A 44 -11.09 5.01 4.79
CA ASP A 44 -11.94 6.11 4.35
C ASP A 44 -12.07 6.13 2.81
N LEU A 45 -13.31 5.97 2.33
CA LEU A 45 -13.65 6.10 0.91
C LEU A 45 -13.52 7.54 0.39
N ALA A 46 -13.54 8.55 1.26
CA ALA A 46 -13.33 9.94 0.86
C ALA A 46 -11.86 10.26 0.57
N ASP A 47 -10.93 9.57 1.23
CA ASP A 47 -9.49 9.73 1.05
C ASP A 47 -8.93 8.81 -0.04
N GLN A 48 -9.65 7.74 -0.37
CA GLN A 48 -9.37 6.93 -1.55
C GLN A 48 -9.68 7.71 -2.82
N ARG A 49 -8.77 7.62 -3.81
CA ARG A 49 -9.06 8.19 -5.12
C ARG A 49 -10.27 7.46 -5.71
N PRO A 50 -11.27 8.19 -6.22
CA PRO A 50 -12.42 7.56 -6.86
C PRO A 50 -11.93 6.69 -8.03
N GLY A 51 -12.42 5.46 -8.08
CA GLY A 51 -12.02 4.42 -9.04
C GLY A 51 -12.89 3.18 -8.87
N ARG A 52 -12.62 2.14 -9.67
CA ARG A 52 -13.42 0.89 -9.68
C ARG A 52 -13.60 0.28 -8.30
N ASP A 53 -12.55 0.34 -7.48
CA ASP A 53 -12.47 -0.32 -6.17
C ASP A 53 -13.42 0.36 -5.16
N SER A 54 -13.34 1.69 -5.02
CA SER A 54 -14.27 2.44 -4.17
C SER A 54 -15.72 2.34 -4.68
N ASP A 55 -15.94 2.29 -5.99
CA ASP A 55 -17.27 2.13 -6.58
C ASP A 55 -17.91 0.77 -6.29
N VAL A 56 -17.12 -0.32 -6.20
CA VAL A 56 -17.67 -1.63 -5.82
C VAL A 56 -18.08 -1.66 -4.35
N VAL A 57 -17.30 -1.04 -3.46
CA VAL A 57 -17.64 -0.89 -2.02
C VAL A 57 -18.92 -0.06 -1.84
N ILE A 58 -19.00 1.11 -2.50
CA ILE A 58 -20.19 1.97 -2.39
C ILE A 58 -21.43 1.25 -2.91
N ARG A 59 -21.32 0.55 -4.05
CA ARG A 59 -22.45 -0.22 -4.61
C ARG A 59 -22.85 -1.39 -3.72
N SER A 60 -21.90 -2.06 -3.05
CA SER A 60 -22.22 -3.16 -2.14
C SER A 60 -23.00 -2.65 -0.92
N ILE A 61 -22.59 -1.51 -0.35
CA ILE A 61 -23.29 -0.84 0.77
C ILE A 61 -24.69 -0.37 0.36
N GLN A 62 -24.83 0.28 -0.80
CA GLN A 62 -26.10 0.85 -1.24
C GLN A 62 -27.12 -0.20 -1.69
N ASN A 63 -26.66 -1.24 -2.40
CA ASN A 63 -27.53 -2.25 -3.01
C ASN A 63 -27.59 -3.56 -2.22
N GLY A 64 -26.77 -3.72 -1.18
CA GLY A 64 -26.57 -4.95 -0.43
C GLY A 64 -25.58 -5.93 -1.07
N SER A 65 -25.27 -5.78 -2.37
CA SER A 65 -24.20 -6.52 -3.04
C SER A 65 -23.74 -5.81 -4.31
N ALA A 66 -22.50 -6.07 -4.71
CA ALA A 66 -21.94 -5.62 -5.99
C ALA A 66 -21.12 -6.74 -6.64
N THR A 67 -20.82 -6.57 -7.93
CA THR A 67 -19.95 -7.50 -8.67
C THR A 67 -18.85 -6.70 -9.36
N ALA A 68 -17.64 -7.23 -9.31
CA ALA A 68 -16.50 -6.77 -10.07
C ALA A 68 -15.84 -7.97 -10.75
N VAL A 69 -15.13 -7.71 -11.85
CA VAL A 69 -14.41 -8.73 -12.61
C VAL A 69 -12.98 -8.26 -12.74
N ASP A 70 -12.03 -9.06 -12.27
CA ASP A 70 -10.61 -8.70 -12.32
C ASP A 70 -9.70 -9.94 -12.17
N ASP A 71 -8.39 -9.74 -12.30
CA ASP A 71 -7.36 -10.77 -12.10
C ASP A 71 -7.12 -11.10 -10.61
N ARG A 72 -7.50 -10.16 -9.74
CA ARG A 72 -7.37 -10.22 -8.27
C ARG A 72 -8.56 -9.52 -7.61
N PRO A 73 -8.88 -9.77 -6.33
CA PRO A 73 -9.95 -9.03 -5.66
C PRO A 73 -9.61 -7.52 -5.61
N PRO A 74 -10.47 -6.62 -6.14
CA PRO A 74 -10.23 -5.18 -6.14
C PRO A 74 -10.27 -4.48 -4.77
N VAL A 75 -10.73 -5.17 -3.71
CA VAL A 75 -10.95 -4.56 -2.40
C VAL A 75 -10.28 -5.42 -1.34
N ASP A 76 -9.49 -4.78 -0.49
CA ASP A 76 -8.91 -5.38 0.70
C ASP A 76 -9.98 -5.57 1.80
N GLU A 77 -9.98 -6.75 2.43
CA GLU A 77 -10.91 -7.14 3.49
C GLU A 77 -10.35 -6.85 4.91
N GLU A 78 -9.13 -6.31 5.04
CA GLU A 78 -8.42 -6.19 6.33
C GLU A 78 -9.08 -5.21 7.32
N LEU A 79 -9.57 -4.06 6.85
CA LEU A 79 -10.21 -3.05 7.71
C LEU A 79 -11.60 -2.63 7.19
N PRO A 80 -12.56 -2.32 8.09
CA PRO A 80 -13.87 -1.84 7.69
C PRO A 80 -13.81 -0.53 6.91
N PHE A 81 -14.76 -0.33 6.00
CA PHE A 81 -14.91 0.92 5.25
C PHE A 81 -15.81 1.92 5.98
N ARG A 82 -15.35 3.15 6.09
CA ARG A 82 -16.13 4.28 6.59
C ARG A 82 -16.96 4.87 5.46
N TYR A 83 -18.30 4.83 5.60
CA TYR A 83 -19.22 5.44 4.65
C TYR A 83 -20.34 6.19 5.38
N GLN A 84 -20.40 7.51 5.19
CA GLN A 84 -21.40 8.39 5.81
C GLN A 84 -21.44 8.27 7.36
N GLY A 85 -20.27 8.08 7.98
CA GLY A 85 -20.11 7.99 9.44
C GLY A 85 -20.42 6.62 10.05
N ARG A 86 -20.72 5.61 9.22
CA ARG A 86 -20.96 4.22 9.62
C ARG A 86 -19.84 3.33 9.07
N PHE A 87 -19.64 2.18 9.70
CA PHE A 87 -18.51 1.28 9.43
C PHE A 87 -19.03 -0.04 8.87
N TYR A 88 -18.42 -0.49 7.77
CA TYR A 88 -18.88 -1.66 7.03
C TYR A 88 -17.72 -2.61 6.72
N ASP A 89 -17.87 -3.86 7.14
CA ASP A 89 -17.05 -4.94 6.60
C ASP A 89 -17.53 -5.24 5.21
N VAL A 90 -16.60 -5.30 4.26
CA VAL A 90 -16.88 -5.76 2.92
C VAL A 90 -16.16 -7.06 2.71
N SER A 91 -16.91 -8.09 2.31
CA SER A 91 -16.34 -9.37 1.98
C SER A 91 -16.69 -9.79 0.56
N TYR A 92 -15.89 -10.70 0.00
CA TYR A 92 -16.14 -11.22 -1.34
C TYR A 92 -16.21 -12.74 -1.41
N THR A 93 -16.85 -13.20 -2.47
CA THR A 93 -16.85 -14.60 -2.89
C THR A 93 -16.59 -14.69 -4.38
N GLU A 94 -15.83 -15.69 -4.80
CA GLU A 94 -15.68 -16.00 -6.23
C GLU A 94 -16.98 -16.60 -6.76
N ALA A 95 -17.63 -15.90 -7.69
CA ALA A 95 -18.91 -16.27 -8.27
C ALA A 95 -18.76 -16.98 -9.63
N GLY A 96 -17.57 -16.93 -10.23
CA GLY A 96 -17.26 -17.55 -11.51
C GLY A 96 -16.03 -16.95 -12.16
N THR A 97 -15.85 -17.25 -13.45
CA THR A 97 -14.78 -16.67 -14.27
C THR A 97 -15.31 -16.29 -15.64
N GLU A 98 -14.65 -15.34 -16.28
CA GLU A 98 -14.91 -14.93 -17.66
C GLU A 98 -13.62 -14.59 -18.41
N PRO A 99 -13.59 -14.70 -19.76
CA PRO A 99 -12.43 -14.29 -20.52
C PRO A 99 -12.25 -12.78 -20.47
N GLY A 100 -11.00 -12.34 -20.37
CA GLY A 100 -10.63 -10.94 -20.43
C GLY A 100 -9.18 -10.77 -20.87
N TYR A 101 -8.62 -9.60 -20.56
CA TYR A 101 -7.28 -9.22 -20.96
C TYR A 101 -6.53 -8.49 -19.86
N GLY A 102 -5.29 -8.91 -19.66
CA GLY A 102 -4.30 -8.19 -18.87
C GLY A 102 -3.57 -7.23 -19.78
N THR A 103 -3.57 -5.95 -19.44
CA THR A 103 -3.06 -4.90 -20.32
C THR A 103 -2.07 -4.00 -19.60
N GLY A 104 -0.84 -3.97 -20.12
CA GLY A 104 0.15 -2.95 -19.80
C GLY A 104 0.00 -1.77 -20.75
N ILE A 105 -0.11 -0.56 -20.21
CA ILE A 105 -0.11 0.67 -20.99
C ILE A 105 1.09 1.50 -20.54
N GLU A 106 1.95 1.87 -21.48
CA GLU A 106 3.07 2.76 -21.24
C GLU A 106 2.89 4.08 -21.97
N MET A 107 3.39 5.16 -21.37
CA MET A 107 3.29 6.52 -21.88
C MET A 107 4.68 7.17 -21.92
N ASP A 108 4.95 7.86 -23.03
CA ASP A 108 6.12 8.70 -23.20
C ASP A 108 5.72 10.17 -22.90
N TYR A 109 6.30 10.75 -21.85
CA TYR A 109 5.95 12.10 -21.39
C TYR A 109 6.93 13.16 -21.90
N ASN A 110 8.08 12.77 -22.44
CA ASN A 110 9.10 13.68 -22.95
C ASN A 110 9.25 13.64 -24.48
N ALA A 111 8.28 13.03 -25.16
CA ALA A 111 8.24 12.87 -26.60
C ALA A 111 8.42 14.21 -27.34
N SER A 112 9.56 14.34 -28.02
CA SER A 112 9.85 15.53 -28.85
C SER A 112 9.06 15.59 -30.16
N SER A 113 8.44 14.48 -30.56
CA SER A 113 7.57 14.36 -31.73
C SER A 113 6.69 13.12 -31.62
N VAL A 114 5.47 13.21 -32.11
CA VAL A 114 4.54 12.07 -32.21
C VAL A 114 4.44 11.66 -33.68
N GLU A 115 4.62 10.36 -33.94
CA GLU A 115 4.31 9.73 -35.22
C GLU A 115 3.06 8.86 -35.05
N GLY A 116 2.23 8.73 -36.09
CA GLY A 116 1.07 7.83 -36.08
C GLY A 116 -0.29 8.51 -35.93
N GLU A 117 -1.31 7.73 -35.61
CA GLU A 117 -2.68 8.19 -35.41
C GLU A 117 -2.88 8.73 -33.99
N VAL A 118 -3.52 9.89 -33.86
CA VAL A 118 -3.72 10.59 -32.59
C VAL A 118 -5.21 10.77 -32.34
N VAL A 119 -5.66 10.41 -31.13
CA VAL A 119 -7.05 10.60 -30.67
C VAL A 119 -7.10 11.63 -29.55
N ASP A 120 -8.15 12.45 -29.52
CA ASP A 120 -8.41 13.33 -28.38
C ASP A 120 -8.94 12.50 -27.20
N TYR A 121 -8.46 12.75 -25.98
CA TYR A 121 -8.84 11.98 -24.80
C TYR A 121 -10.36 11.92 -24.61
N GLU A 122 -11.09 13.00 -24.91
CA GLU A 122 -12.55 13.02 -24.77
C GLU A 122 -13.29 12.16 -25.80
N GLU A 123 -12.64 11.78 -26.89
CA GLU A 123 -13.18 10.91 -27.95
C GLU A 123 -12.96 9.42 -27.66
N LEU A 124 -12.11 9.09 -26.69
CA LEU A 124 -11.86 7.71 -26.28
C LEU A 124 -13.12 7.08 -25.65
N PRO A 125 -13.33 5.76 -25.86
CA PRO A 125 -14.29 4.97 -25.09
C PRO A 125 -14.12 5.19 -23.59
N ALA A 126 -15.23 5.07 -22.84
CA ALA A 126 -15.20 5.30 -21.39
C ALA A 126 -14.17 4.41 -20.66
N VAL A 127 -14.04 3.15 -21.08
CA VAL A 127 -13.10 2.20 -20.49
C VAL A 127 -11.64 2.57 -20.74
N ASP A 128 -11.32 3.10 -21.92
CA ASP A 128 -9.97 3.55 -22.27
C ASP A 128 -9.62 4.85 -21.54
N ARG A 129 -10.61 5.75 -21.38
CA ARG A 129 -10.43 6.99 -20.60
C ARG A 129 -10.13 6.71 -19.15
N GLU A 130 -10.84 5.76 -18.54
CA GLU A 130 -10.62 5.30 -17.17
C GLU A 130 -9.21 4.71 -17.02
N ALA A 131 -8.78 3.85 -17.95
CA ALA A 131 -7.44 3.25 -17.93
C ALA A 131 -6.30 4.27 -18.03
N LEU A 132 -6.52 5.38 -18.75
CA LEU A 132 -5.51 6.44 -18.95
C LEU A 132 -5.60 7.58 -17.93
N GLU A 133 -6.70 7.74 -17.20
CA GLU A 133 -6.97 8.89 -16.34
C GLU A 133 -5.86 9.13 -15.32
N TYR A 134 -5.41 8.07 -14.66
CA TYR A 134 -4.34 8.17 -13.66
C TYR A 134 -3.01 8.66 -14.23
N MET A 135 -2.65 8.21 -15.43
CA MET A 135 -1.41 8.59 -16.10
C MET A 135 -1.47 10.04 -16.57
N LEU A 136 -2.60 10.46 -17.16
CA LEU A 136 -2.76 11.80 -17.73
C LEU A 136 -2.97 12.91 -16.69
N THR A 137 -3.56 12.58 -15.54
CA THR A 137 -3.85 13.56 -14.47
C THR A 137 -2.73 13.68 -13.44
N ARG A 138 -1.65 12.89 -13.58
CA ARG A 138 -0.49 12.96 -12.69
C ARG A 138 0.22 14.31 -12.89
N THR A 139 0.31 15.09 -11.82
CA THR A 139 0.89 16.46 -11.85
C THR A 139 2.27 16.56 -11.19
N ASP A 140 2.70 15.50 -10.50
CA ASP A 140 3.89 15.51 -9.63
C ASP A 140 5.12 14.81 -10.24
N MET A 141 5.20 14.75 -11.56
CA MET A 141 6.30 14.04 -12.21
C MET A 141 7.55 14.90 -12.20
N ASP A 142 8.62 14.37 -11.62
CA ASP A 142 9.93 15.00 -11.65
C ASP A 142 10.51 14.89 -13.06
N GLU A 143 10.68 16.01 -13.74
CA GLU A 143 11.25 16.08 -15.09
C GLU A 143 12.66 15.45 -15.14
N ASP A 144 13.40 15.45 -14.01
CA ASP A 144 14.73 14.84 -13.91
C ASP A 144 14.69 13.29 -13.93
N LEU A 145 13.50 12.68 -13.75
CA LEU A 145 13.29 11.23 -13.84
C LEU A 145 12.86 10.76 -15.24
N LEU A 146 12.58 11.68 -16.17
CA LEU A 146 12.16 11.34 -17.51
C LEU A 146 13.35 10.93 -18.38
N GLU A 147 13.27 9.77 -19.02
CA GLU A 147 14.27 9.23 -19.93
C GLU A 147 13.72 9.15 -21.36
N PRO A 148 14.53 9.29 -22.41
CA PRO A 148 13.98 9.22 -23.77
C PRO A 148 13.26 7.89 -24.06
N GLY A 149 11.96 7.95 -24.36
CA GLY A 149 11.11 6.80 -24.68
C GLY A 149 9.94 6.63 -23.70
N TYR A 150 9.39 5.42 -23.64
CA TYR A 150 8.29 5.11 -22.71
C TYR A 150 8.79 5.14 -21.26
N ASP A 151 8.35 6.15 -20.51
CA ASP A 151 8.87 6.47 -19.17
C ASP A 151 8.14 5.68 -18.07
N PHE A 152 6.81 5.67 -18.13
CA PHE A 152 5.95 5.07 -17.10
C PHE A 152 4.86 4.24 -17.73
N GLY A 153 4.52 3.14 -17.07
CA GLY A 153 3.35 2.36 -17.43
C GLY A 153 2.47 2.00 -16.24
N THR A 154 1.29 1.50 -16.55
CA THR A 154 0.32 0.98 -15.61
C THR A 154 -0.26 -0.33 -16.14
N GLY A 155 -0.58 -1.25 -15.23
CA GLY A 155 -1.31 -2.48 -15.54
C GLY A 155 -2.79 -2.28 -15.28
N THR A 156 -3.65 -2.77 -16.17
CA THR A 156 -5.11 -2.73 -15.99
C THR A 156 -5.76 -3.91 -16.70
N THR A 157 -6.95 -4.25 -16.21
CA THR A 157 -7.74 -5.37 -16.72
C THR A 157 -8.90 -4.87 -17.57
N TYR A 158 -9.15 -5.56 -18.68
CA TYR A 158 -10.32 -5.38 -19.54
C TYR A 158 -11.16 -6.66 -19.54
N THR A 159 -12.45 -6.53 -19.23
CA THR A 159 -13.39 -7.63 -19.48
C THR A 159 -13.53 -7.87 -20.98
N GLY A 160 -14.08 -9.02 -21.38
CA GLY A 160 -14.39 -9.26 -22.80
C GLY A 160 -15.29 -8.18 -23.41
N ALA A 161 -16.25 -7.65 -22.64
CA ALA A 161 -17.14 -6.58 -23.11
C ALA A 161 -16.43 -5.22 -23.22
N ASP A 162 -15.49 -4.94 -22.32
CA ASP A 162 -14.67 -3.73 -22.39
C ASP A 162 -13.73 -3.78 -23.59
N ALA A 163 -13.08 -4.93 -23.82
CA ALA A 163 -12.20 -5.13 -24.98
C ALA A 163 -12.94 -5.00 -26.31
N GLU A 164 -14.22 -5.38 -26.39
CA GLU A 164 -15.05 -5.15 -27.59
C GLU A 164 -15.34 -3.65 -27.85
N SER A 165 -15.27 -2.82 -26.81
CA SER A 165 -15.55 -1.39 -26.87
C SER A 165 -14.28 -0.53 -26.91
N SER A 166 -13.14 -1.11 -26.57
CA SER A 166 -11.82 -0.47 -26.48
C SER A 166 -11.20 -0.26 -27.85
N VAL A 167 -10.46 0.84 -28.00
CA VAL A 167 -9.57 1.11 -29.15
C VAL A 167 -8.10 0.91 -28.78
N LEU A 168 -7.82 0.48 -27.55
CA LEU A 168 -6.47 0.21 -27.04
C LEU A 168 -6.17 -1.29 -27.02
N VAL A 169 -7.16 -2.11 -26.66
CA VAL A 169 -7.00 -3.56 -26.43
C VAL A 169 -7.40 -4.39 -27.66
N SER A 170 -6.85 -5.60 -27.78
CA SER A 170 -6.92 -6.51 -28.94
C SER A 170 -6.19 -6.02 -30.18
N THR A 171 -6.37 -4.77 -30.57
CA THR A 171 -5.59 -4.10 -31.61
C THR A 171 -5.62 -2.60 -31.31
N GLN A 172 -4.46 -2.05 -30.96
CA GLN A 172 -4.29 -0.62 -30.72
C GLN A 172 -4.57 0.16 -32.02
N GLU A 173 -5.57 1.04 -32.01
CA GLU A 173 -5.94 1.88 -33.15
C GLU A 173 -5.15 3.21 -33.19
N TYR A 174 -4.71 3.72 -32.04
CA TYR A 174 -4.06 5.03 -31.92
C TYR A 174 -2.70 4.90 -31.26
N ASP A 175 -1.71 5.60 -31.82
CA ASP A 175 -0.32 5.62 -31.34
C ASP A 175 -0.12 6.67 -30.22
N ALA A 176 -1.02 7.65 -30.11
CA ALA A 176 -0.93 8.70 -29.10
C ALA A 176 -2.29 9.28 -28.70
N VAL A 177 -2.34 9.84 -27.49
CA VAL A 177 -3.53 10.52 -26.95
C VAL A 177 -3.21 11.99 -26.72
N ARG A 178 -4.13 12.86 -27.15
CA ARG A 178 -4.07 14.29 -26.87
C ARG A 178 -4.89 14.61 -25.62
N TYR A 179 -4.26 15.26 -24.65
CA TYR A 179 -4.89 15.68 -23.40
C TYR A 179 -4.37 17.05 -22.99
N GLU A 180 -5.27 17.96 -22.63
CA GLU A 180 -4.98 19.35 -22.24
C GLU A 180 -4.05 20.15 -23.19
N GLY A 181 -4.03 19.78 -24.47
CA GLY A 181 -3.21 20.43 -25.50
C GLY A 181 -1.82 19.82 -25.70
N GLU A 182 -1.45 18.84 -24.89
CA GLU A 182 -0.25 18.02 -25.03
C GLU A 182 -0.60 16.69 -25.71
N THR A 183 0.40 16.02 -26.30
CA THR A 183 0.20 14.75 -27.01
C THR A 183 1.20 13.74 -26.49
N TYR A 184 0.68 12.62 -25.98
CA TYR A 184 1.43 11.59 -25.30
C TYR A 184 1.41 10.31 -26.14
N PRO A 185 2.54 9.87 -26.73
CA PRO A 185 2.64 8.55 -27.31
C PRO A 185 2.33 7.46 -26.29
N ILE A 186 1.61 6.45 -26.72
CA ILE A 186 1.24 5.31 -25.89
C ILE A 186 1.62 3.99 -26.54
N ARG A 187 2.06 3.04 -25.73
CA ARG A 187 2.27 1.65 -26.14
C ARG A 187 1.39 0.76 -25.30
N VAL A 188 0.63 -0.11 -25.96
CA VAL A 188 -0.26 -1.05 -25.30
C VAL A 188 0.21 -2.47 -25.57
N GLU A 189 0.43 -3.23 -24.51
CA GLU A 189 0.69 -4.66 -24.56
C GLU A 189 -0.45 -5.38 -23.84
N SER A 190 -1.22 -6.17 -24.58
CA SER A 190 -2.37 -6.92 -24.04
C SER A 190 -2.22 -8.41 -24.27
N GLU A 191 -2.55 -9.20 -23.25
CA GLU A 191 -2.62 -10.65 -23.33
C GLU A 191 -3.96 -11.18 -22.85
N SER A 192 -4.46 -12.24 -23.49
CA SER A 192 -5.72 -12.86 -23.09
C SER A 192 -5.54 -13.64 -21.78
N GLU A 193 -6.45 -13.47 -20.85
CA GLU A 193 -6.44 -14.19 -19.58
C GLU A 193 -7.84 -14.58 -19.11
N THR A 194 -7.91 -15.32 -18.00
CA THR A 194 -9.16 -15.68 -17.35
C THR A 194 -9.32 -14.83 -16.11
N LEU A 195 -10.35 -13.99 -16.11
CA LEU A 195 -10.68 -13.12 -14.99
C LEU A 195 -11.64 -13.80 -14.04
N THR A 196 -11.57 -13.41 -12.77
CA THR A 196 -12.46 -13.90 -11.73
C THR A 196 -13.59 -12.90 -11.52
N VAL A 197 -14.81 -13.43 -11.42
CA VAL A 197 -15.99 -12.65 -11.08
C VAL A 197 -16.15 -12.67 -9.57
N TYR A 198 -15.92 -11.54 -8.92
CA TYR A 198 -16.04 -11.36 -7.49
C TYR A 198 -17.42 -10.79 -7.13
N ARG A 199 -18.12 -11.44 -6.20
CA ARG A 199 -19.37 -10.93 -5.61
C ARG A 199 -19.09 -10.39 -4.22
N TYR A 200 -19.30 -9.09 -4.06
CA TYR A 200 -19.11 -8.35 -2.84
C TYR A 200 -20.40 -8.20 -2.05
N GLU A 201 -20.33 -8.35 -0.74
CA GLU A 201 -21.40 -8.11 0.22
C GLU A 201 -20.86 -7.23 1.35
N SER A 202 -21.73 -6.36 1.89
CA SER A 202 -21.36 -5.46 2.99
C SER A 202 -22.14 -5.81 4.25
N THR A 203 -21.47 -5.82 5.40
CA THR A 203 -22.09 -5.99 6.73
C THR A 203 -21.80 -4.77 7.57
N LEU A 204 -22.84 -4.21 8.21
CA LEU A 204 -22.67 -3.09 9.13
C LEU A 204 -21.97 -3.58 10.41
N VAL A 205 -20.85 -2.94 10.75
CA VAL A 205 -20.07 -3.18 11.97
C VAL A 205 -20.54 -2.26 13.09
N ALA A 206 -20.61 -0.95 12.81
CA ALA A 206 -20.98 0.07 13.80
C ALA A 206 -21.75 1.24 13.16
N GLU A 207 -22.64 1.86 13.94
CA GLU A 207 -23.45 3.02 13.49
C GLU A 207 -22.69 4.35 13.63
N SER A 208 -21.57 4.37 14.36
CA SER A 208 -20.77 5.57 14.60
C SER A 208 -19.33 5.26 15.00
N ALA A 209 -18.45 6.25 14.87
CA ALA A 209 -17.03 6.13 15.24
C ALA A 209 -16.86 5.78 16.72
N GLY A 210 -17.60 6.43 17.63
CA GLY A 210 -17.53 6.12 19.06
C GLY A 210 -17.97 4.70 19.40
N GLU A 211 -18.95 4.13 18.70
CA GLU A 211 -19.34 2.72 18.88
C GLU A 211 -18.24 1.77 18.38
N TYR A 212 -17.64 2.08 17.23
CA TYR A 212 -16.58 1.25 16.65
C TYR A 212 -15.29 1.30 17.50
N GLY A 213 -14.85 2.49 17.91
CA GLY A 213 -13.71 2.66 18.80
C GLY A 213 -13.89 2.00 20.15
N GLN A 214 -15.09 2.07 20.72
CA GLN A 214 -15.40 1.32 21.94
C GLN A 214 -15.27 -0.18 21.72
N GLN A 215 -15.76 -0.71 20.60
CA GLN A 215 -15.63 -2.12 20.26
C GLN A 215 -14.15 -2.53 20.13
N LEU A 216 -13.35 -1.77 19.37
CA LEU A 216 -11.91 -1.99 19.24
C LEU A 216 -11.21 -2.04 20.59
N ARG A 217 -11.58 -1.11 21.48
CA ARG A 217 -11.03 -1.05 22.83
C ARG A 217 -11.44 -2.25 23.69
N GLU A 218 -12.67 -2.74 23.56
CA GLU A 218 -13.13 -3.91 24.31
C GLU A 218 -12.48 -5.21 23.83
N ASP A 219 -12.21 -5.31 22.53
CA ASP A 219 -11.72 -6.53 21.90
C ASP A 219 -10.18 -6.62 21.89
N TYR A 220 -9.47 -5.50 21.68
CA TYR A 220 -8.03 -5.50 21.42
C TYR A 220 -7.17 -4.80 22.49
N GLU A 221 -7.76 -4.01 23.38
CA GLU A 221 -6.97 -3.25 24.36
C GLU A 221 -6.17 -4.16 25.29
N PHE A 222 -4.87 -3.88 25.40
CA PHE A 222 -4.07 -4.40 26.49
C PHE A 222 -3.27 -3.31 27.20
N GLU A 223 -3.05 -3.50 28.50
CA GLU A 223 -2.24 -2.60 29.31
C GLU A 223 -0.76 -2.93 29.15
N LEU A 224 0.03 -1.92 28.76
CA LEU A 224 1.48 -1.98 28.72
C LEU A 224 2.04 -1.50 30.06
N SER A 225 2.20 -2.42 31.01
CA SER A 225 2.74 -2.15 32.34
C SER A 225 4.04 -2.90 32.60
N ASP A 226 4.64 -2.64 33.77
CA ASP A 226 5.80 -3.39 34.28
C ASP A 226 6.97 -3.43 33.29
N LEU A 227 7.21 -2.28 32.63
CA LEU A 227 8.34 -2.10 31.73
C LEU A 227 9.65 -1.99 32.51
N SER A 228 10.66 -2.72 32.04
CA SER A 228 12.06 -2.48 32.35
C SER A 228 12.50 -1.09 31.89
N ASP A 229 13.64 -0.61 32.37
CA ASP A 229 14.14 0.70 31.97
C ASP A 229 14.50 0.76 30.47
N ALA A 230 14.94 -0.36 29.88
CA ALA A 230 15.24 -0.46 28.44
C ALA A 230 13.96 -0.44 27.58
N GLU A 231 12.91 -1.17 27.98
CA GLU A 231 11.62 -1.10 27.28
C GLU A 231 10.99 0.30 27.41
N ARG A 232 11.13 0.94 28.58
CA ARG A 232 10.61 2.29 28.80
C ARG A 232 11.31 3.31 27.91
N GLU A 233 12.62 3.19 27.69
CA GLU A 233 13.35 4.06 26.78
C GLU A 233 12.82 3.98 25.34
N VAL A 234 12.50 2.76 24.87
CA VAL A 234 11.90 2.55 23.55
C VAL A 234 10.51 3.18 23.44
N VAL A 235 9.65 2.95 24.45
CA VAL A 235 8.30 3.51 24.50
C VAL A 235 8.33 5.02 24.57
N ASP A 236 9.17 5.61 25.43
CA ASP A 236 9.30 7.07 25.56
C ASP A 236 9.73 7.73 24.24
N GLY A 237 10.57 7.05 23.45
CA GLY A 237 10.92 7.46 22.09
C GLY A 237 9.70 7.46 21.16
N ALA A 238 8.91 6.38 21.19
CA ALA A 238 7.76 6.15 20.31
C ALA A 238 6.56 7.09 20.56
N LEU A 239 6.49 7.72 21.75
CA LEU A 239 5.43 8.66 22.11
C LEU A 239 5.58 10.05 21.46
N ASN A 240 6.76 10.38 20.93
CA ASN A 240 7.03 11.69 20.33
C ASN A 240 6.98 11.66 18.80
N ASP A 241 7.48 10.56 18.20
CA ASP A 241 7.52 10.28 16.77
C ASP A 241 7.80 8.77 16.60
N THR A 242 7.91 8.28 15.36
CA THR A 242 8.37 6.91 15.10
C THR A 242 9.78 6.70 15.65
N ASN A 243 9.92 5.77 16.60
CA ASN A 243 11.20 5.35 17.13
C ASN A 243 11.78 4.23 16.25
N TYR A 244 12.78 4.57 15.44
CA TYR A 244 13.50 3.62 14.59
C TYR A 244 14.63 2.95 15.38
N ILE A 245 14.69 1.62 15.29
CA ILE A 245 15.70 0.81 15.96
C ILE A 245 16.90 0.65 15.04
N GLU A 246 18.05 1.14 15.48
CA GLU A 246 19.28 1.16 14.65
C GLU A 246 20.01 -0.18 14.63
N ASP A 247 19.90 -1.00 15.69
CA ASP A 247 20.66 -2.23 15.87
C ASP A 247 19.74 -3.37 16.32
N SER A 248 19.91 -4.56 15.74
CA SER A 248 19.15 -5.78 16.06
C SER A 248 19.37 -6.31 17.48
N ASP A 249 20.39 -5.83 18.19
CA ASP A 249 20.74 -6.25 19.56
C ASP A 249 19.99 -5.43 20.64
N ASN A 250 19.01 -4.60 20.28
CA ASN A 250 18.23 -3.84 21.26
C ASN A 250 17.31 -4.76 22.10
N GLU A 251 17.80 -5.17 23.28
CA GLU A 251 17.07 -6.05 24.23
C GLU A 251 15.70 -5.48 24.64
N GLY A 252 15.58 -4.15 24.76
CA GLY A 252 14.33 -3.49 25.12
C GLY A 252 13.29 -3.62 24.02
N PHE A 253 13.68 -3.42 22.76
CA PHE A 253 12.79 -3.59 21.62
C PHE A 253 12.44 -5.06 21.38
N ALA A 254 13.42 -5.98 21.45
CA ALA A 254 13.17 -7.42 21.33
C ALA A 254 12.10 -7.90 22.32
N SER A 255 12.18 -7.46 23.58
CA SER A 255 11.18 -7.81 24.59
C SER A 255 9.80 -7.21 24.31
N LEU A 256 9.74 -6.00 23.75
CA LEU A 256 8.48 -5.39 23.30
C LEU A 256 7.87 -6.17 22.12
N VAL A 257 8.68 -6.58 21.14
CA VAL A 257 8.23 -7.43 20.03
C VAL A 257 7.58 -8.70 20.56
N GLU A 258 8.21 -9.41 21.50
CA GLU A 258 7.61 -10.60 22.13
C GLU A 258 6.28 -10.29 22.82
N ARG A 259 6.18 -9.17 23.54
CA ARG A 259 4.96 -8.76 24.25
C ARG A 259 3.82 -8.41 23.28
N PHE A 260 4.12 -7.70 22.20
CA PHE A 260 3.14 -7.29 21.19
C PHE A 260 2.69 -8.47 20.34
N ARG A 261 3.61 -9.35 19.91
CA ARG A 261 3.28 -10.58 19.17
C ARG A 261 2.50 -11.60 19.99
N ALA A 262 2.50 -11.49 21.32
CA ALA A 262 1.64 -12.27 22.20
C ALA A 262 0.19 -11.75 22.26
N ARG A 263 -0.13 -10.67 21.55
CA ARG A 263 -1.46 -10.06 21.44
C ARG A 263 -1.98 -10.18 20.02
N ASP A 264 -3.29 -10.25 19.89
CA ASP A 264 -3.96 -10.16 18.60
C ASP A 264 -3.89 -8.70 18.12
N PRO A 265 -3.28 -8.43 16.96
CA PRO A 265 -3.31 -7.09 16.38
C PRO A 265 -4.68 -6.79 15.77
N VAL A 266 -4.99 -5.50 15.60
CA VAL A 266 -6.18 -5.06 14.85
C VAL A 266 -6.01 -5.42 13.38
N GLU A 267 -4.82 -5.14 12.84
CA GLU A 267 -4.35 -5.57 11.54
C GLU A 267 -2.85 -5.87 11.64
N GLY A 268 -2.33 -6.81 10.84
CA GLY A 268 -0.93 -7.15 10.91
C GLY A 268 -0.50 -8.25 9.97
N THR A 269 0.80 -8.33 9.76
CA THR A 269 1.47 -9.38 9.02
C THR A 269 2.48 -10.09 9.92
N ASP A 270 3.24 -11.03 9.36
CA ASP A 270 4.33 -11.67 10.11
C ASP A 270 5.43 -10.68 10.55
N TYR A 271 5.49 -9.50 9.92
CA TYR A 271 6.56 -8.51 10.11
C TYR A 271 6.11 -7.20 10.75
N ARG A 272 4.79 -6.96 10.90
CA ARG A 272 4.27 -5.73 11.52
C ARG A 272 2.91 -5.95 12.17
N GLY A 273 2.49 -5.03 13.01
CA GLY A 273 1.12 -5.01 13.53
C GLY A 273 0.70 -3.66 14.09
N SER A 274 -0.61 -3.44 14.06
CA SER A 274 -1.28 -2.28 14.63
C SER A 274 -2.08 -2.70 15.87
N TYR A 275 -1.93 -1.96 16.97
CA TYR A 275 -2.37 -2.40 18.30
C TYR A 275 -3.08 -1.30 19.08
N VAL A 276 -4.05 -1.69 19.91
CA VAL A 276 -4.69 -0.81 20.88
C VAL A 276 -4.02 -0.97 22.24
N VAL A 277 -3.25 0.04 22.66
CA VAL A 277 -2.39 -0.05 23.84
C VAL A 277 -2.80 0.98 24.88
N ARG A 278 -2.96 0.55 26.13
CA ARG A 278 -3.07 1.46 27.27
C ARG A 278 -1.72 1.59 27.96
N TYR A 279 -1.20 2.82 28.03
CA TYR A 279 0.07 3.14 28.69
C TYR A 279 -0.09 4.39 29.56
N ASP A 280 0.29 4.30 30.84
CA ASP A 280 0.12 5.38 31.84
C ASP A 280 -1.30 5.97 31.90
N GLY A 281 -2.31 5.11 31.72
CA GLY A 281 -3.73 5.49 31.71
C GLY A 281 -4.24 6.12 30.41
N GLN A 282 -3.35 6.49 29.48
CA GLN A 282 -3.69 6.99 28.15
C GLN A 282 -3.81 5.83 27.14
N LEU A 283 -4.72 5.97 26.19
CA LEU A 283 -4.93 5.02 25.10
C LEU A 283 -4.11 5.45 23.87
N TYR A 284 -3.50 4.49 23.19
CA TYR A 284 -2.66 4.70 22.03
C TYR A 284 -3.03 3.72 20.90
N TRP A 285 -2.97 4.22 19.67
CA TRP A 285 -2.77 3.40 18.48
C TRP A 285 -1.27 3.18 18.33
N ALA A 286 -0.83 1.93 18.39
CA ALA A 286 0.57 1.58 18.33
C ALA A 286 0.87 0.77 17.07
N GLU A 287 1.77 1.28 16.24
CA GLU A 287 2.25 0.62 15.04
C GLU A 287 3.66 0.09 15.32
N MET A 288 3.86 -1.21 15.13
CA MET A 288 5.16 -1.85 15.32
C MET A 288 5.59 -2.57 14.05
N ASP A 289 6.76 -2.22 13.54
CA ASP A 289 7.48 -2.98 12.52
C ASP A 289 8.54 -3.82 13.23
N TYR A 290 8.42 -5.14 13.19
CA TYR A 290 9.36 -6.02 13.88
C TYR A 290 10.71 -6.11 13.17
N GLY A 291 10.77 -5.75 11.89
CA GLY A 291 11.98 -5.82 11.06
C GLY A 291 12.76 -7.12 11.25
N SER A 292 14.05 -7.01 11.53
CA SER A 292 14.96 -8.15 11.63
C SER A 292 14.69 -9.06 12.84
N TYR A 293 13.87 -8.62 13.81
CA TYR A 293 13.60 -9.35 15.04
C TYR A 293 12.71 -10.60 14.83
N VAL A 294 12.21 -10.80 13.61
CA VAL A 294 11.41 -11.97 13.23
C VAL A 294 11.99 -12.75 12.04
N ASP A 295 13.11 -12.30 11.48
CA ASP A 295 13.74 -12.91 10.29
C ASP A 295 14.48 -14.23 10.59
N GLU A 296 14.70 -14.58 11.87
CA GLU A 296 15.55 -15.73 12.24
C GLU A 296 14.88 -17.11 12.11
N ASP A 297 13.56 -17.19 11.99
CA ASP A 297 12.82 -18.48 12.00
C ASP A 297 12.79 -19.22 10.64
N GLU A 298 13.13 -18.59 9.52
CA GLU A 298 13.07 -19.25 8.19
C GLU A 298 14.37 -20.00 7.79
N SER A 299 15.44 -19.89 8.56
CA SER A 299 16.72 -20.53 8.20
C SER A 299 16.89 -21.97 8.72
N GLU A 300 16.09 -22.41 9.69
CA GLU A 300 16.20 -23.76 10.27
C GLU A 300 15.34 -24.83 9.54
N GLY A 301 14.57 -24.46 8.50
CA GLY A 301 13.66 -25.37 7.79
C GLY A 301 14.19 -26.01 6.50
N ARG A 302 15.35 -25.59 5.97
CA ARG A 302 15.95 -26.25 4.79
C ARG A 302 16.78 -27.46 5.21
N GLU A 303 16.11 -28.54 5.60
CA GLU A 303 16.72 -29.86 5.55
C GLU A 303 17.17 -30.11 4.10
N THR A 304 18.48 -30.07 3.87
CA THR A 304 19.09 -30.54 2.64
C THR A 304 18.55 -31.94 2.33
N PRO A 305 17.95 -32.18 1.15
CA PRO A 305 17.54 -33.52 0.75
C PRO A 305 18.74 -34.47 0.84
N PRO A 306 18.58 -35.69 1.38
CA PRO A 306 19.69 -36.64 1.42
C PRO A 306 20.17 -36.94 -0.01
N GLU A 307 21.49 -36.90 -0.21
CA GLU A 307 22.13 -37.31 -1.46
C GLU A 307 21.64 -38.71 -1.87
N GLU A 308 20.92 -38.79 -2.99
CA GLU A 308 20.54 -40.06 -3.58
C GLU A 308 21.81 -40.84 -3.94
N THR A 309 21.99 -41.99 -3.28
CA THR A 309 23.09 -42.91 -3.59
C THR A 309 22.85 -43.50 -4.98
N PRO A 310 23.84 -43.48 -5.90
CA PRO A 310 23.64 -44.03 -7.24
C PRO A 310 23.45 -45.56 -7.19
N PRO A 311 22.64 -46.13 -8.10
CA PRO A 311 22.33 -47.56 -8.09
C PRO A 311 23.56 -48.41 -8.47
N PRO A 312 23.69 -49.63 -7.91
CA PRO A 312 24.81 -50.51 -8.22
C PRO A 312 24.72 -51.09 -9.64
N GLU A 313 25.88 -51.27 -10.27
CA GLU A 313 26.07 -51.90 -11.60
C GLU A 313 25.70 -53.40 -11.64
#